data_AF-D2YE39-F1
#
_entry.id   AF-D2YE39-F1
#
_cell.length_a   1.000
_cell.length_b   1.000
_cell.length_c   1.000
_cell.angle_alpha   90.00
_cell.angle_beta   90.00
_cell.angle_gamma   90.00
#
_symmetry.space_group_name_H-M   'P 1'
#
loop_
_entity.id
_entity.type
_entity.pdbx_description
1 polymer ?
#
loop_
_entity_poly.entity_id
_entity_poly.type
_entity_poly.pdbx_seq_one_letter_code
_entity_poly.pdbx_strand_id
1 'polypeptide(L)'
;MLTPPPLSLYIHIPWCVQKCPYCDFNSHAQKGDIPEQEYLDALLEDLDRDIERYQLKGDPRLLHSIFIGGGTPSLISAEGIARLLQGVAERITFKPDIEITMEANPGTIEAQRFAGYRTAGVTRISIGVQSFEPEKLARLGRIHGQQEAVRAAQLAHQIGLNSFNLDLMHGLPDQTPEQALADLDQAIALNPPHLSWYQLTIEPNTLFYSKPPKLPDEDALWDIFELGHKKLSDAGYVQYEISGYSKPGYQCQHNLNYWRFGDYLGIGCGAHGKLSFADGRIVRTTKTKHPRGYLAALNNLAKAYLDSEQLVADQDKPFEFFMNRFRLIEPCPKADFTATTGLAIEVIRPTLDWALSEGYLSEDDQHWQITEKGKLFLNDLLEAFMADDEESFI
;
A
#
# COMPACT_ATOMS: atom_id res chain seq x y z
N MET A 1 -2.93 30.47 3.28
CA MET A 1 -1.92 29.40 3.25
C MET A 1 -2.61 28.14 3.73
N LEU A 2 -2.50 27.06 2.97
CA LEU A 2 -3.07 25.77 3.35
C LEU A 2 -2.23 25.14 4.46
N THR A 3 -2.84 24.26 5.24
CA THR A 3 -2.13 23.40 6.18
C THR A 3 -1.83 22.09 5.47
N PRO A 4 -0.55 21.72 5.28
CA PRO A 4 -0.20 20.43 4.69
C PRO A 4 -0.81 19.27 5.49
N PRO A 5 -1.24 18.18 4.81
CA PRO A 5 -1.82 17.03 5.47
C PRO A 5 -0.78 16.27 6.31
N PRO A 6 -1.22 15.29 7.12
CA PRO A 6 -0.32 14.44 7.90
C PRO A 6 0.78 13.81 7.04
N LEU A 7 1.96 13.64 7.64
CA LEU A 7 3.15 13.10 6.97
C LEU A 7 3.41 11.65 7.42
N SER A 8 3.57 10.75 6.46
CA SER A 8 4.08 9.39 6.68
C SER A 8 5.35 9.10 5.87
N LEU A 9 5.94 7.92 6.07
CA LEU A 9 7.13 7.48 5.35
C LEU A 9 6.91 6.09 4.76
N TYR A 10 7.13 5.97 3.46
CA TYR A 10 7.24 4.68 2.77
C TYR A 10 8.72 4.37 2.53
N ILE A 11 9.12 3.14 2.89
CA ILE A 11 10.48 2.64 2.69
C ILE A 11 10.39 1.41 1.79
N HIS A 12 11.01 1.47 0.62
CA HIS A 12 11.02 0.36 -0.33
C HIS A 12 12.26 -0.52 -0.16
N ILE A 13 12.07 -1.83 0.04
CA ILE A 13 13.13 -2.84 0.03
C ILE A 13 12.92 -3.74 -1.20
N PRO A 14 13.78 -3.69 -2.23
CA PRO A 14 13.47 -4.22 -3.55
C PRO A 14 13.73 -5.72 -3.72
N TRP A 15 14.34 -6.41 -2.75
CA TRP A 15 14.78 -7.81 -2.94
C TRP A 15 13.71 -8.83 -2.59
N CYS A 16 13.61 -9.87 -3.40
CA CYS A 16 12.88 -11.10 -3.08
C CYS A 16 13.79 -12.31 -3.25
N VAL A 17 13.52 -13.41 -2.53
CA VAL A 17 14.18 -14.70 -2.79
C VAL A 17 13.92 -15.14 -4.24
N GLN A 18 12.68 -14.99 -4.70
CA GLN A 18 12.30 -15.16 -6.09
C GLN A 18 11.15 -14.20 -6.44
N LYS A 19 11.11 -13.77 -7.70
CA LYS A 19 10.02 -12.93 -8.19
C LYS A 19 8.81 -13.81 -8.53
N CYS A 20 7.67 -13.52 -7.91
CA CYS A 20 6.42 -14.23 -8.19
C CYS A 20 5.96 -13.91 -9.63
N PRO A 21 5.35 -14.86 -10.36
CA PRO A 21 5.03 -14.71 -11.77
C PRO A 21 3.93 -13.68 -12.07
N TYR A 22 3.15 -13.30 -11.06
CA TYR A 22 2.12 -12.26 -11.12
C TYR A 22 2.57 -10.88 -10.61
N CYS A 23 3.75 -10.78 -9.99
CA CYS A 23 4.16 -9.59 -9.26
C CYS A 23 4.70 -8.51 -10.20
N ASP A 24 3.99 -7.39 -10.26
CA ASP A 24 4.31 -6.18 -11.03
C ASP A 24 5.14 -5.16 -10.22
N PHE A 25 5.21 -5.33 -8.90
CA PHE A 25 6.03 -4.48 -8.03
C PHE A 25 7.49 -4.42 -8.48
N ASN A 26 8.16 -3.32 -8.08
CA ASN A 26 9.58 -3.09 -8.31
C ASN A 26 10.47 -4.01 -7.45
N SER A 27 10.33 -5.31 -7.65
CA SER A 27 11.05 -6.36 -6.97
C SER A 27 12.08 -7.01 -7.88
N HIS A 28 13.19 -7.42 -7.27
CA HIS A 28 14.38 -7.98 -7.91
C HIS A 28 14.73 -9.28 -7.21
N ALA A 29 14.79 -10.37 -7.97
CA ALA A 29 15.26 -11.64 -7.43
C ALA A 29 16.71 -11.48 -6.93
N GLN A 30 16.93 -11.87 -5.69
CA GLN A 30 18.23 -11.79 -5.04
C GLN A 30 19.23 -12.71 -5.77
N LYS A 31 20.33 -12.12 -6.25
CA LYS A 31 21.46 -12.84 -6.84
C LYS A 31 22.69 -12.62 -5.96
N GLY A 32 22.90 -13.47 -4.96
CA GLY A 32 23.97 -13.34 -3.97
C GLY A 32 23.53 -12.61 -2.70
N ASP A 33 24.48 -12.13 -1.91
CA ASP A 33 24.17 -11.47 -0.64
C ASP A 33 23.53 -10.09 -0.84
N ILE A 34 22.60 -9.73 0.04
CA ILE A 34 22.04 -8.37 0.07
C ILE A 34 23.12 -7.45 0.66
N PRO A 35 23.49 -6.34 -0.02
CA PRO A 35 24.38 -5.33 0.54
C PRO A 35 23.60 -4.51 1.59
N GLU A 36 23.28 -5.16 2.71
CA GLU A 36 22.34 -4.66 3.70
C GLU A 36 22.81 -3.31 4.26
N GLN A 37 24.06 -3.22 4.71
CA GLN A 37 24.58 -2.00 5.32
C GLN A 37 24.62 -0.84 4.34
N GLU A 38 25.14 -1.06 3.12
CA GLU A 38 25.19 -0.03 2.09
C GLU A 38 23.79 0.44 1.68
N TYR A 39 22.81 -0.47 1.68
CA TYR A 39 21.43 -0.10 1.38
C TYR A 39 20.79 0.73 2.49
N LEU A 40 20.98 0.34 3.74
CA LEU A 40 20.49 1.10 4.89
C LEU A 40 21.12 2.50 4.94
N ASP A 41 22.41 2.61 4.64
CA ASP A 41 23.09 3.91 4.50
C ASP A 41 22.45 4.76 3.40
N ALA A 42 22.17 4.13 2.26
CA ALA A 42 21.56 4.82 1.12
C ALA A 42 20.11 5.25 1.39
N LEU A 43 19.34 4.51 2.19
CA LEU A 43 18.01 4.92 2.63
C LEU A 43 18.07 6.16 3.52
N LEU A 44 18.99 6.18 4.49
CA LEU A 44 19.13 7.31 5.42
C LEU A 44 19.69 8.55 4.71
N GLU A 45 20.64 8.39 3.79
CA GLU A 45 21.13 9.50 2.96
C GLU A 45 20.03 10.04 2.02
N ASP A 46 19.21 9.17 1.42
CA ASP A 46 18.06 9.59 0.59
C ASP A 46 17.05 10.40 1.42
N LEU A 47 16.76 9.97 2.64
CA LEU A 47 15.91 10.72 3.57
C LEU A 47 16.50 12.09 3.91
N ASP A 48 17.81 12.17 4.17
CA ASP A 48 18.48 13.46 4.42
C ASP A 48 18.33 14.42 3.23
N ARG A 49 18.47 13.90 2.00
CA ARG A 49 18.30 14.70 0.78
C ARG A 49 16.87 15.20 0.60
N ASP A 50 15.86 14.37 0.89
CA ASP A 50 14.47 14.80 0.82
C ASP A 50 14.14 15.85 1.90
N ILE A 51 14.64 15.67 3.12
CA ILE A 51 14.47 16.64 4.22
C ILE A 51 15.06 18.00 3.85
N GLU A 52 16.25 18.02 3.25
CA GLU A 52 16.87 19.25 2.77
C GLU A 52 16.10 19.87 1.59
N ARG A 53 15.82 19.06 0.56
CA ARG A 53 15.15 19.49 -0.68
C ARG A 53 13.80 20.13 -0.41
N TYR A 54 12.98 19.52 0.46
CA TYR A 54 11.64 19.98 0.77
C TYR A 54 11.58 20.82 2.05
N GLN A 55 12.73 21.21 2.60
CA GLN A 55 12.86 22.10 3.76
C GLN A 55 12.05 21.60 4.97
N LEU A 56 12.08 20.28 5.21
CA LEU A 56 11.31 19.65 6.30
C LEU A 56 11.99 19.83 7.68
N LYS A 57 13.19 20.44 7.71
CA LYS A 57 13.84 20.80 8.98
C LYS A 57 12.99 21.86 9.70
N GLY A 58 12.44 21.49 10.85
CA GLY A 58 11.55 22.35 11.62
C GLY A 58 10.09 22.31 11.18
N ASP A 59 9.72 21.41 10.25
CA ASP A 59 8.32 21.10 9.99
C ASP A 59 7.67 20.59 11.30
N PRO A 60 6.53 21.17 11.74
CA PRO A 60 5.87 20.76 12.97
C PRO A 60 5.17 19.39 12.87
N ARG A 61 5.01 18.82 11.65
CA ARG A 61 4.38 17.53 11.44
C ARG A 61 5.25 16.41 12.02
N LEU A 62 4.67 15.67 12.95
CA LEU A 62 5.24 14.41 13.42
C LEU A 62 4.94 13.30 12.43
N LEU A 63 5.90 12.39 12.26
CA LEU A 63 5.69 11.18 11.46
C LEU A 63 4.69 10.29 12.18
N HIS A 64 3.54 10.02 11.57
CA HIS A 64 2.46 9.26 12.23
C HIS A 64 2.37 7.80 11.77
N SER A 65 2.98 7.47 10.62
CA SER A 65 3.15 6.08 10.20
C SER A 65 4.40 5.87 9.34
N ILE A 66 4.95 4.66 9.40
CA ILE A 66 6.00 4.15 8.50
C ILE A 66 5.48 2.85 7.88
N PHE A 67 5.67 2.67 6.58
CA PHE A 67 5.41 1.40 5.90
C PHE A 67 6.67 0.93 5.17
N ILE A 68 7.16 -0.22 5.57
CA ILE A 68 8.33 -0.87 4.97
C ILE A 68 7.82 -2.01 4.09
N GLY A 69 7.89 -1.83 2.77
CA GLY A 69 7.32 -2.76 1.79
C GLY A 69 8.22 -2.99 0.58
N GLY A 70 7.66 -3.62 -0.45
CA GLY A 70 8.27 -3.72 -1.77
C GLY A 70 8.45 -5.16 -2.25
N GLY A 71 9.69 -5.65 -2.21
CA GLY A 71 10.00 -7.05 -2.43
C GLY A 71 9.70 -7.89 -1.18
N THR A 72 10.71 -8.10 -0.35
CA THR A 72 10.57 -8.84 0.91
C THR A 72 11.40 -8.14 1.99
N PRO A 73 10.82 -7.16 2.70
CA PRO A 73 11.49 -6.46 3.81
C PRO A 73 12.07 -7.39 4.88
N SER A 74 11.40 -8.52 5.15
CA SER A 74 11.86 -9.53 6.11
C SER A 74 13.15 -10.27 5.73
N LEU A 75 13.75 -9.95 4.58
CA LEU A 75 15.12 -10.39 4.26
C LEU A 75 16.18 -9.60 5.05
N ILE A 76 15.89 -8.35 5.42
CA ILE A 76 16.77 -7.50 6.23
C ILE A 76 16.79 -8.02 7.67
N SER A 77 17.97 -8.00 8.30
CA SER A 77 18.13 -8.41 9.70
C SER A 77 17.30 -7.55 10.67
N ALA A 78 16.99 -8.09 11.85
CA ALA A 78 16.26 -7.34 12.87
C ALA A 78 17.09 -6.14 13.37
N GLU A 79 18.41 -6.32 13.46
CA GLU A 79 19.39 -5.30 13.80
C GLU A 79 19.44 -4.19 12.73
N GLY A 80 19.37 -4.57 11.45
CA GLY A 80 19.28 -3.64 10.33
C GLY A 80 18.01 -2.79 10.37
N ILE A 81 16.85 -3.42 10.64
CA ILE A 81 15.59 -2.68 10.83
C ILE A 81 15.65 -1.76 12.05
N ALA A 82 16.24 -2.20 13.18
CA ALA A 82 16.42 -1.35 14.36
C ALA A 82 17.28 -0.12 14.04
N ARG A 83 18.40 -0.33 13.35
CA ARG A 83 19.30 0.74 12.90
C ARG A 83 18.57 1.72 11.97
N LEU A 84 17.79 1.21 11.03
CA LEU A 84 17.01 2.03 10.11
C LEU A 84 16.00 2.91 10.86
N LEU A 85 15.16 2.30 11.69
CA LEU A 85 14.13 3.03 12.44
C LEU A 85 14.73 4.07 13.40
N GLN A 86 15.84 3.72 14.06
CA GLN A 86 16.59 4.68 14.88
C GLN A 86 17.10 5.85 14.02
N GLY A 87 17.72 5.56 12.87
CA GLY A 87 18.23 6.60 11.97
C GLY A 87 17.14 7.51 11.42
N VAL A 88 15.93 6.99 11.16
CA VAL A 88 14.77 7.80 10.79
C VAL A 88 14.31 8.67 11.96
N ALA A 89 14.23 8.13 13.18
CA ALA A 89 13.81 8.86 14.37
C ALA A 89 14.76 10.03 14.74
N GLU A 90 16.05 9.89 14.43
CA GLU A 90 17.05 10.96 14.57
C GLU A 90 16.84 12.13 13.59
N ARG A 91 16.10 11.90 12.50
CA ARG A 91 15.86 12.88 11.42
C ARG A 91 14.48 13.51 11.46
N ILE A 92 13.46 12.71 11.77
CA ILE A 92 12.06 13.14 11.84
C ILE A 92 11.45 12.60 13.12
N THR A 93 10.87 13.47 13.93
CA THR A 93 10.25 13.08 15.20
C THR A 93 8.98 12.26 14.96
N PHE A 94 8.86 11.13 15.65
CA PHE A 94 7.70 10.26 15.58
C PHE A 94 6.58 10.73 16.50
N LYS A 95 5.34 10.49 16.06
CA LYS A 95 4.19 10.52 16.97
C LYS A 95 4.36 9.40 18.02
N PRO A 96 4.01 9.62 19.31
CA PRO A 96 4.23 8.61 20.35
C PRO A 96 3.59 7.24 20.09
N ASP A 97 2.49 7.19 19.35
CA ASP A 97 1.70 6.02 18.98
C ASP A 97 1.85 5.66 17.48
N ILE A 98 3.00 5.98 16.89
CA ILE A 98 3.30 5.71 15.47
C ILE A 98 3.02 4.26 15.07
N GLU A 99 2.32 4.07 13.95
CA GLU A 99 2.21 2.75 13.32
C GLU A 99 3.45 2.51 12.45
N ILE A 100 4.20 1.44 12.72
CA ILE A 100 5.31 0.99 11.89
C ILE A 100 4.93 -0.37 11.34
N THR A 101 4.52 -0.38 10.08
CA THR A 101 4.13 -1.59 9.34
C THR A 101 5.32 -2.13 8.56
N MET A 102 5.52 -3.44 8.60
CA MET A 102 6.49 -4.12 7.74
C MET A 102 5.88 -5.35 7.05
N GLU A 103 6.12 -5.49 5.76
CA GLU A 103 5.76 -6.70 5.02
C GLU A 103 6.73 -7.85 5.30
N ALA A 104 6.20 -9.07 5.37
CA ALA A 104 6.98 -10.27 5.58
C ALA A 104 6.41 -11.46 4.80
N ASN A 105 7.30 -12.37 4.40
CA ASN A 105 6.87 -13.69 3.95
C ASN A 105 6.78 -14.64 5.16
N PRO A 106 5.89 -15.65 5.12
CA PRO A 106 5.70 -16.59 6.23
C PRO A 106 6.79 -17.67 6.33
N GLY A 107 7.86 -17.58 5.54
CA GLY A 107 8.96 -18.55 5.53
C GLY A 107 9.56 -18.76 6.93
N THR A 108 10.01 -19.99 7.20
CA THR A 108 10.49 -20.38 8.54
C THR A 108 11.60 -19.46 9.09
N ILE A 109 12.51 -18.98 8.23
CA ILE A 109 13.63 -18.11 8.64
C ILE A 109 13.12 -16.70 8.99
N GLU A 110 12.24 -16.15 8.15
CA GLU A 110 11.69 -14.81 8.32
C GLU A 110 10.79 -14.74 9.55
N ALA A 111 9.96 -15.76 9.79
CA ALA A 111 9.09 -15.82 10.96
C ALA A 111 9.90 -15.78 12.28
N GLN A 112 11.03 -16.48 12.35
CA GLN A 112 11.90 -16.45 13.55
C GLN A 112 12.42 -15.04 13.88
N ARG A 113 12.46 -14.12 12.91
CA ARG A 113 12.90 -12.74 13.10
C ARG A 113 11.79 -11.81 13.59
N PHE A 114 10.53 -12.22 13.59
CA PHE A 114 9.41 -11.33 13.94
C PHE A 114 9.54 -10.72 15.34
N ALA A 115 9.99 -11.50 16.33
CA ALA A 115 10.25 -10.98 17.67
C ALA A 115 11.37 -9.91 17.69
N GLY A 116 12.39 -10.08 16.83
CA GLY A 116 13.44 -9.09 16.61
C GLY A 116 12.90 -7.80 15.98
N TYR A 117 12.05 -7.92 14.96
CA TYR A 117 11.41 -6.75 14.33
C TYR A 117 10.50 -5.98 15.30
N ARG A 118 9.72 -6.70 16.12
CA ARG A 118 8.93 -6.07 17.18
C ARG A 118 9.82 -5.34 18.19
N THR A 119 10.96 -5.93 18.56
CA THR A 119 11.95 -5.29 19.45
C THR A 119 12.60 -4.06 18.80
N ALA A 120 12.81 -4.09 17.48
CA ALA A 120 13.32 -2.98 16.70
C ALA A 120 12.34 -1.79 16.60
N GLY A 121 11.06 -2.00 16.91
CA GLY A 121 10.03 -0.96 16.91
C GLY A 121 8.90 -1.18 15.89
N VAL A 122 8.91 -2.28 15.13
CA VAL A 122 7.78 -2.63 14.24
C VAL A 122 6.55 -2.94 15.11
N THR A 123 5.45 -2.22 14.87
CA THR A 123 4.20 -2.38 15.63
C THR A 123 3.15 -3.18 14.88
N ARG A 124 3.30 -3.34 13.55
CA ARG A 124 2.41 -4.12 12.69
C ARG A 124 3.20 -4.92 11.64
N ILE A 125 2.83 -6.19 11.43
CA ILE A 125 3.40 -7.03 10.37
C ILE A 125 2.31 -7.42 9.36
N SER A 126 2.59 -7.29 8.06
CA SER A 126 1.75 -7.79 6.96
C SER A 126 2.36 -9.08 6.41
N ILE A 127 1.66 -10.21 6.54
CA ILE A 127 2.17 -11.52 6.15
C ILE A 127 1.57 -11.93 4.81
N GLY A 128 2.41 -12.04 3.79
CA GLY A 128 2.01 -12.50 2.46
C GLY A 128 1.65 -13.99 2.45
N VAL A 129 0.41 -14.37 2.72
CA VAL A 129 0.00 -15.80 2.68
C VAL A 129 -0.40 -16.20 1.27
N GLN A 130 -1.20 -15.37 0.62
CA GLN A 130 -1.83 -15.54 -0.69
C GLN A 130 -2.85 -16.66 -0.76
N SER A 131 -2.48 -17.88 -0.35
CA SER A 131 -3.39 -19.02 -0.24
C SER A 131 -2.85 -20.00 0.80
N PHE A 132 -3.71 -20.84 1.36
CA PHE A 132 -3.37 -21.98 2.20
C PHE A 132 -3.31 -23.28 1.40
N GLU A 133 -3.70 -23.26 0.12
CA GLU A 133 -3.66 -24.44 -0.75
C GLU A 133 -2.29 -24.64 -1.42
N PRO A 134 -1.64 -25.81 -1.22
CA PRO A 134 -0.32 -26.07 -1.78
C PRO A 134 -0.24 -25.94 -3.31
N GLU A 135 -1.27 -26.38 -4.02
CA GLU A 135 -1.30 -26.30 -5.48
C GLU A 135 -1.34 -24.83 -5.95
N LYS A 136 -2.15 -24.00 -5.30
CA LYS A 136 -2.28 -22.57 -5.63
C LYS A 136 -0.98 -21.82 -5.32
N LEU A 137 -0.37 -22.10 -4.17
CA LEU A 137 0.95 -21.54 -3.81
C LEU A 137 2.03 -21.90 -4.83
N ALA A 138 2.06 -23.14 -5.31
CA ALA A 138 3.01 -23.58 -6.33
C ALA A 138 2.79 -22.84 -7.66
N ARG A 139 1.53 -22.66 -8.09
CA ARG A 139 1.19 -21.87 -9.29
C ARG A 139 1.58 -20.40 -9.16
N LEU A 140 1.44 -19.84 -7.97
CA LEU A 140 1.85 -18.47 -7.63
C LEU A 140 3.36 -18.32 -7.42
N GLY A 141 4.16 -19.39 -7.59
CA GLY A 141 5.60 -19.34 -7.36
C GLY A 141 5.96 -18.95 -5.92
N ARG A 142 5.12 -19.30 -4.94
CA ARG A 142 5.42 -19.11 -3.52
C ARG A 142 6.30 -20.27 -3.03
N ILE A 143 7.30 -19.96 -2.21
CA ILE A 143 8.24 -20.95 -1.64
C ILE A 143 7.83 -21.44 -0.25
N HIS A 144 6.80 -20.85 0.34
CA HIS A 144 6.28 -21.29 1.63
C HIS A 144 5.11 -22.25 1.46
N GLY A 145 4.84 -23.04 2.50
CA GLY A 145 3.66 -23.90 2.58
C GLY A 145 2.60 -23.42 3.58
N GLN A 146 1.46 -24.11 3.61
CA GLN A 146 0.35 -23.85 4.53
C GLN A 146 0.81 -23.81 6.01
N GLN A 147 1.61 -24.80 6.42
CA GLN A 147 2.07 -24.91 7.82
C GLN A 147 2.98 -23.75 8.24
N GLU A 148 3.72 -23.17 7.29
CA GLU A 148 4.54 -21.99 7.53
C GLU A 148 3.67 -20.75 7.72
N ALA A 149 2.67 -20.56 6.85
CA ALA A 149 1.68 -19.47 7.00
C ALA A 149 0.94 -19.53 8.35
N VAL A 150 0.46 -20.72 8.74
CA VAL A 150 -0.22 -20.93 10.03
C VAL A 150 0.70 -20.61 11.21
N ARG A 151 1.96 -21.10 11.18
CA ARG A 151 2.94 -20.82 12.24
C ARG A 151 3.31 -19.34 12.33
N ALA A 152 3.48 -18.67 11.20
CA ALA A 152 3.78 -17.24 11.16
C ALA A 152 2.64 -16.40 11.76
N ALA A 153 1.38 -16.73 11.45
CA ALA A 153 0.21 -16.08 12.06
C ALA A 153 0.13 -16.33 13.58
N GLN A 154 0.36 -17.57 14.02
CA GLN A 154 0.40 -17.91 15.45
C GLN A 154 1.50 -17.16 16.19
N LEU A 155 2.68 -17.02 15.58
CA LEU A 155 3.78 -16.26 16.16
C LEU A 155 3.44 -14.77 16.24
N ALA A 156 2.82 -14.19 15.20
CA ALA A 156 2.42 -12.78 15.20
C ALA A 156 1.48 -12.44 16.37
N HIS A 157 0.60 -13.36 16.77
CA HIS A 157 -0.22 -13.22 17.98
C HIS A 157 0.61 -13.20 19.27
N GLN A 158 1.70 -13.96 19.34
CA GLN A 158 2.44 -14.19 20.59
C GLN A 158 3.47 -13.10 20.90
N ILE A 159 3.98 -12.41 19.90
CA ILE A 159 5.11 -11.48 20.05
C ILE A 159 4.73 -10.07 20.49
N GLY A 160 3.44 -9.83 20.78
CA GLY A 160 2.98 -8.53 21.29
C GLY A 160 3.10 -7.39 20.28
N LEU A 161 2.71 -7.65 19.02
CA LEU A 161 2.42 -6.60 18.03
C LEU A 161 1.13 -5.87 18.41
N ASN A 162 0.99 -4.62 17.97
CA ASN A 162 -0.27 -3.88 18.10
C ASN A 162 -1.32 -4.45 17.13
N SER A 163 -0.88 -4.89 15.94
CA SER A 163 -1.72 -5.49 14.92
C SER A 163 -0.91 -6.40 14.01
N PHE A 164 -1.57 -7.27 13.25
CA PHE A 164 -0.95 -7.93 12.10
C PHE A 164 -2.00 -8.23 11.05
N ASN A 165 -1.52 -8.48 9.84
CA ASN A 165 -2.33 -8.75 8.67
C ASN A 165 -1.94 -10.07 8.00
N LEU A 166 -2.92 -10.75 7.41
CA LEU A 166 -2.67 -11.79 6.41
C LEU A 166 -3.18 -11.30 5.05
N ASP A 167 -2.29 -11.27 4.07
CA ASP A 167 -2.64 -10.99 2.67
C ASP A 167 -3.08 -12.29 1.99
N LEU A 168 -4.26 -12.28 1.38
CA LEU A 168 -4.89 -13.41 0.70
C LEU A 168 -5.36 -12.98 -0.69
N MET A 169 -5.22 -13.91 -1.63
CA MET A 169 -5.62 -13.71 -3.01
C MET A 169 -6.74 -14.67 -3.39
N HIS A 170 -7.73 -14.18 -4.14
CA HIS A 170 -8.75 -15.00 -4.77
C HIS A 170 -8.72 -14.82 -6.30
N GLY A 171 -9.49 -15.63 -7.03
CA GLY A 171 -9.40 -15.66 -8.50
C GLY A 171 -8.09 -16.28 -9.00
N LEU A 172 -7.51 -17.20 -8.23
CA LEU A 172 -6.24 -17.85 -8.56
C LEU A 172 -6.39 -18.84 -9.73
N PRO A 173 -5.29 -19.24 -10.40
CA PRO A 173 -5.34 -20.21 -11.49
C PRO A 173 -6.09 -21.49 -11.11
N ASP A 174 -7.06 -21.86 -11.95
CA ASP A 174 -7.94 -23.02 -11.76
C ASP A 174 -8.64 -23.09 -10.39
N GLN A 175 -8.85 -21.95 -9.70
CA GLN A 175 -9.45 -21.91 -8.36
C GLN A 175 -10.99 -22.01 -8.42
N THR A 176 -11.57 -22.91 -7.63
CA THR A 176 -13.04 -22.97 -7.48
C THR A 176 -13.53 -22.03 -6.37
N PRO A 177 -14.83 -21.69 -6.34
CA PRO A 177 -15.39 -20.94 -5.22
C PRO A 177 -15.16 -21.59 -3.86
N GLU A 178 -15.30 -22.92 -3.76
CA GLU A 178 -15.09 -23.66 -2.50
C GLU A 178 -13.65 -23.53 -2.01
N GLN A 179 -12.69 -23.56 -2.94
CA GLN A 179 -11.26 -23.37 -2.68
C GLN A 179 -10.95 -21.97 -2.13
N ALA A 180 -11.47 -20.93 -2.78
CA ALA A 180 -11.30 -19.55 -2.32
C ALA A 180 -11.93 -19.32 -0.93
N LEU A 181 -13.10 -19.91 -0.68
CA LEU A 181 -13.78 -19.81 0.62
C LEU A 181 -13.06 -20.61 1.72
N ALA A 182 -12.42 -21.73 1.39
CA ALA A 182 -11.60 -22.50 2.32
C ALA A 182 -10.36 -21.72 2.78
N ASP A 183 -9.75 -20.93 1.90
CA ASP A 183 -8.66 -20.02 2.27
C ASP A 183 -9.13 -18.98 3.30
N LEU A 184 -10.33 -18.41 3.12
CA LEU A 184 -10.92 -17.49 4.09
C LEU A 184 -11.27 -18.19 5.42
N ASP A 185 -11.84 -19.40 5.39
CA ASP A 185 -12.14 -20.16 6.60
C ASP A 185 -10.87 -20.39 7.44
N GLN A 186 -9.76 -20.76 6.79
CA GLN A 186 -8.48 -20.93 7.46
C GLN A 186 -7.95 -19.61 8.03
N ALA A 187 -8.06 -18.50 7.29
CA ALA A 187 -7.64 -17.19 7.75
C ALA A 187 -8.46 -16.69 8.95
N ILE A 188 -9.78 -16.83 8.88
CA ILE A 188 -10.70 -16.47 9.96
C ILE A 188 -10.40 -17.29 11.22
N ALA A 189 -10.11 -18.59 11.08
CA ALA A 189 -9.71 -19.43 12.19
C ALA A 189 -8.38 -18.98 12.86
N LEU A 190 -7.46 -18.40 12.08
CA LEU A 190 -6.25 -17.76 12.62
C LEU A 190 -6.52 -16.41 13.28
N ASN A 191 -7.71 -15.85 13.08
CA ASN A 191 -8.26 -14.69 13.78
C ASN A 191 -7.35 -13.43 13.77
N PRO A 192 -6.71 -13.06 12.65
CA PRO A 192 -5.90 -11.84 12.59
C PRO A 192 -6.74 -10.58 12.90
N PRO A 193 -6.12 -9.49 13.36
CA PRO A 193 -6.82 -8.22 13.48
C PRO A 193 -7.20 -7.59 12.12
N HIS A 194 -6.44 -7.89 11.06
CA HIS A 194 -6.61 -7.35 9.73
C HIS A 194 -6.40 -8.44 8.65
N LEU A 195 -7.10 -8.31 7.53
CA LEU A 195 -6.98 -9.12 6.32
C LEU A 195 -6.92 -8.20 5.11
N SER A 196 -5.97 -8.42 4.22
CA SER A 196 -6.06 -7.91 2.85
C SER A 196 -6.55 -9.07 2.00
N TRP A 197 -7.70 -8.92 1.37
CA TRP A 197 -8.29 -9.95 0.52
C TRP A 197 -8.62 -9.35 -0.83
N TYR A 198 -7.90 -9.78 -1.87
CA TYR A 198 -7.94 -9.14 -3.18
C TYR A 198 -7.89 -10.14 -4.33
N GLN A 199 -8.42 -9.74 -5.47
CA GLN A 199 -8.42 -10.56 -6.68
C GLN A 199 -7.03 -10.56 -7.32
N LEU A 200 -6.60 -11.72 -7.83
CA LEU A 200 -5.48 -11.79 -8.76
C LEU A 200 -5.80 -11.00 -10.04
N THR A 201 -5.06 -9.92 -10.26
CA THR A 201 -5.09 -9.14 -11.50
C THR A 201 -3.86 -9.48 -12.35
N ILE A 202 -4.05 -9.60 -13.67
CA ILE A 202 -2.97 -9.92 -14.61
C ILE A 202 -2.37 -8.62 -15.12
N GLU A 203 -1.28 -8.20 -14.48
CA GLU A 203 -0.64 -6.93 -14.76
C GLU A 203 0.32 -6.98 -15.95
N PRO A 204 0.40 -5.93 -16.77
CA PRO A 204 1.41 -5.80 -17.82
C PRO A 204 2.83 -6.03 -17.27
N ASN A 205 3.73 -6.54 -18.12
CA ASN A 205 5.14 -6.81 -17.78
C ASN A 205 5.38 -7.93 -16.75
N THR A 206 4.38 -8.78 -16.49
CA THR A 206 4.52 -9.97 -15.62
C THR A 206 4.67 -11.26 -16.44
N LEU A 207 5.13 -12.34 -15.80
CA LEU A 207 5.17 -13.65 -16.48
C LEU A 207 3.76 -14.12 -16.81
N PHE A 208 2.81 -13.92 -15.91
CA PHE A 208 1.39 -14.24 -16.14
C PHE A 208 0.80 -13.42 -17.29
N TYR A 209 1.19 -12.17 -17.51
CA TYR A 209 0.77 -11.45 -18.71
C TYR A 209 1.32 -12.08 -20.00
N SER A 210 2.60 -12.47 -20.01
CA SER A 210 3.22 -13.11 -21.18
C SER A 210 2.76 -14.56 -21.41
N LYS A 211 2.31 -15.24 -20.36
CA LYS A 211 1.82 -16.63 -20.36
C LYS A 211 0.59 -16.73 -19.44
N PRO A 212 -0.57 -16.26 -19.93
CA PRO A 212 -1.79 -16.19 -19.11
C PRO A 212 -2.21 -17.56 -18.58
N PRO A 213 -2.37 -17.72 -17.25
CA PRO A 213 -3.04 -18.89 -16.72
C PRO A 213 -4.54 -18.83 -17.02
N LYS A 214 -5.23 -19.97 -16.88
CA LYS A 214 -6.69 -19.97 -16.88
C LYS A 214 -7.18 -19.50 -15.51
N LEU A 215 -7.94 -18.41 -15.49
CA LEU A 215 -8.59 -17.88 -14.29
C LEU A 215 -10.05 -18.32 -14.23
N PRO A 216 -10.71 -18.21 -13.06
CA PRO A 216 -12.16 -18.37 -12.95
C PRO A 216 -12.88 -17.35 -13.85
N ASP A 217 -14.09 -17.70 -14.30
CA ASP A 217 -14.94 -16.79 -15.07
C ASP A 217 -15.60 -15.75 -14.16
N GLU A 218 -16.28 -14.76 -14.76
CA GLU A 218 -16.89 -13.65 -14.04
C GLU A 218 -17.95 -14.11 -13.04
N ASP A 219 -18.75 -15.12 -13.39
CA ASP A 219 -19.78 -15.69 -12.49
C ASP A 219 -19.12 -16.31 -11.25
N ALA A 220 -18.06 -17.12 -11.44
CA ALA A 220 -17.34 -17.71 -10.31
C ALA A 220 -16.62 -16.65 -9.46
N LEU A 221 -16.05 -15.61 -10.07
CA LEU A 221 -15.41 -14.50 -9.35
C LEU A 221 -16.43 -13.71 -8.53
N TRP A 222 -17.61 -13.47 -9.08
CA TRP A 222 -18.72 -12.83 -8.38
C TRP A 222 -19.15 -13.66 -7.16
N ASP A 223 -19.38 -14.96 -7.34
CA ASP A 223 -19.75 -15.87 -6.26
C ASP A 223 -18.69 -15.90 -5.15
N ILE A 224 -17.40 -15.94 -5.52
CA ILE A 224 -16.28 -15.87 -4.59
C ILE A 224 -16.35 -14.58 -3.77
N PHE A 225 -16.52 -13.43 -4.44
CA PHE A 225 -16.53 -12.14 -3.78
C PHE A 225 -17.74 -11.99 -2.85
N GLU A 226 -18.95 -12.27 -3.32
CA GLU A 226 -20.19 -12.10 -2.55
C GLU A 226 -20.20 -13.01 -1.30
N LEU A 227 -19.91 -14.30 -1.49
CA LEU A 227 -19.88 -15.27 -0.39
C LEU A 227 -18.73 -15.00 0.58
N GLY A 228 -17.57 -14.62 0.07
CA GLY A 228 -16.41 -14.29 0.90
C GLY A 228 -16.59 -13.00 1.69
N HIS A 229 -17.16 -11.95 1.09
CA HIS A 229 -17.52 -10.70 1.77
C HIS A 229 -18.51 -10.97 2.91
N LYS A 230 -19.55 -11.77 2.63
CA LYS A 230 -20.50 -12.18 3.67
C LYS A 230 -19.81 -12.94 4.80
N LYS A 231 -18.94 -13.90 4.47
CA LYS A 231 -18.21 -14.70 5.47
C LYS A 231 -17.30 -13.84 6.36
N LEU A 232 -16.57 -12.89 5.77
CA LEU A 232 -15.73 -11.94 6.50
C LEU A 232 -16.56 -11.03 7.42
N SER A 233 -17.69 -10.54 6.92
CA SER A 233 -18.63 -9.71 7.69
C SER A 233 -19.24 -10.47 8.87
N ASP A 234 -19.69 -11.71 8.64
CA ASP A 234 -20.23 -12.60 9.69
C ASP A 234 -19.17 -12.93 10.76
N ALA A 235 -17.88 -12.95 10.38
CA ALA A 235 -16.74 -13.13 11.28
C ALA A 235 -16.31 -11.83 12.01
N GLY A 236 -16.97 -10.71 11.77
CA GLY A 236 -16.74 -9.43 12.44
C GLY A 236 -15.66 -8.54 11.81
N TYR A 237 -15.23 -8.84 10.58
CA TYR A 237 -14.38 -7.94 9.81
C TYR A 237 -15.22 -6.91 9.06
N VAL A 238 -14.74 -5.68 9.02
CA VAL A 238 -15.35 -4.56 8.28
C VAL A 238 -14.44 -4.22 7.10
N GLN A 239 -15.01 -4.22 5.90
CA GLN A 239 -14.34 -3.67 4.72
C GLN A 239 -14.27 -2.16 4.85
N TYR A 240 -13.06 -1.60 5.00
CA TYR A 240 -12.86 -0.15 5.12
C TYR A 240 -12.27 0.47 3.86
N GLU A 241 -11.67 -0.35 2.99
CA GLU A 241 -11.21 0.01 1.65
C GLU A 241 -11.37 -1.19 0.70
N ILE A 242 -11.10 -1.01 -0.58
CA ILE A 242 -11.28 -2.00 -1.66
C ILE A 242 -10.88 -3.43 -1.27
N SER A 243 -9.66 -3.63 -0.78
CA SER A 243 -9.10 -4.93 -0.44
C SER A 243 -8.97 -5.16 1.07
N GLY A 244 -9.22 -4.13 1.88
CA GLY A 244 -8.86 -4.07 3.29
C GLY A 244 -10.03 -4.37 4.20
N TYR A 245 -9.89 -5.46 4.95
CA TYR A 245 -10.83 -5.91 5.97
C TYR A 245 -10.16 -5.86 7.33
N SER A 246 -10.81 -5.30 8.33
CA SER A 246 -10.25 -5.26 9.68
C SER A 246 -11.32 -5.37 10.74
N LYS A 247 -10.93 -5.85 11.92
CA LYS A 247 -11.74 -5.61 13.11
C LYS A 247 -11.75 -4.10 13.40
N PRO A 248 -12.83 -3.56 13.99
CA PRO A 248 -12.89 -2.14 14.32
C PRO A 248 -11.67 -1.66 15.12
N GLY A 249 -11.02 -0.59 14.64
CA GLY A 249 -9.83 -0.01 15.26
C GLY A 249 -8.48 -0.59 14.82
N TYR A 250 -8.47 -1.57 13.91
CA TYR A 250 -7.26 -2.22 13.39
C TYR A 250 -6.95 -1.89 11.93
N GLN A 251 -7.56 -0.84 11.37
CA GLN A 251 -7.25 -0.35 10.03
C GLN A 251 -5.76 0.04 9.93
N CYS A 252 -5.14 -0.24 8.79
CA CYS A 252 -3.76 0.16 8.52
C CYS A 252 -3.68 1.70 8.41
N GLN A 253 -3.00 2.35 9.36
CA GLN A 253 -2.91 3.81 9.41
C GLN A 253 -2.16 4.38 8.21
N HIS A 254 -1.16 3.67 7.70
CA HIS A 254 -0.45 4.10 6.50
C HIS A 254 -1.34 4.04 5.24
N ASN A 255 -2.14 2.98 5.09
CA ASN A 255 -3.09 2.88 3.97
C ASN A 255 -4.15 3.98 4.06
N LEU A 256 -4.68 4.23 5.27
CA LEU A 256 -5.62 5.34 5.49
C LEU A 256 -5.00 6.70 5.16
N ASN A 257 -3.72 6.94 5.47
CA ASN A 257 -3.03 8.16 5.05
C ASN A 257 -3.04 8.30 3.52
N TYR A 258 -2.65 7.24 2.82
CA TYR A 258 -2.64 7.23 1.36
C TYR A 258 -4.03 7.48 0.78
N TRP A 259 -5.05 6.75 1.25
CA TRP A 259 -6.42 6.89 0.76
C TRP A 259 -7.07 8.21 1.16
N ARG A 260 -6.68 8.81 2.29
CA ARG A 260 -7.13 10.15 2.70
C ARG A 260 -6.35 11.28 2.03
N PHE A 261 -5.60 10.98 0.98
CA PHE A 261 -4.81 11.94 0.21
C PHE A 261 -3.74 12.67 1.06
N GLY A 262 -3.25 11.99 2.10
CA GLY A 262 -2.17 12.46 2.96
C GLY A 262 -0.82 12.52 2.26
N ASP A 263 0.17 13.10 2.95
CA ASP A 263 1.53 13.18 2.44
C ASP A 263 2.35 11.98 2.89
N TYR A 264 3.28 11.56 2.04
CA TYR A 264 4.25 10.53 2.36
C TYR A 264 5.57 10.79 1.63
N LEU A 265 6.67 10.74 2.38
CA LEU A 265 7.99 10.59 1.80
C LEU A 265 8.16 9.17 1.30
N GLY A 266 8.82 8.98 0.17
CA GLY A 266 9.17 7.66 -0.35
C GLY A 266 10.66 7.55 -0.54
N ILE A 267 11.31 6.70 0.25
CA ILE A 267 12.75 6.43 0.13
C ILE A 267 12.98 4.98 -0.29
N GLY A 268 14.12 4.73 -0.94
CA GLY A 268 14.45 3.42 -1.46
C GLY A 268 14.15 3.27 -2.94
N CYS A 269 14.54 2.11 -3.46
CA CYS A 269 14.67 1.88 -4.89
C CYS A 269 13.30 1.81 -5.56
N GLY A 270 12.97 2.78 -6.41
CA GLY A 270 11.66 2.88 -7.05
C GLY A 270 10.53 3.31 -6.11
N ALA A 271 10.84 3.83 -4.92
CA ALA A 271 9.84 4.40 -4.03
C ALA A 271 9.18 5.63 -4.66
N HIS A 272 7.89 5.81 -4.36
CA HIS A 272 7.12 6.98 -4.74
C HIS A 272 6.83 7.85 -3.52
N GLY A 273 6.70 9.16 -3.72
CA GLY A 273 6.29 10.10 -2.68
C GLY A 273 5.21 11.06 -3.16
N LYS A 274 4.50 11.66 -2.20
CA LYS A 274 3.56 12.77 -2.40
C LYS A 274 3.75 13.78 -1.28
N LEU A 275 4.02 15.04 -1.64
CA LEU A 275 4.17 16.13 -0.69
C LEU A 275 3.29 17.31 -1.10
N SER A 276 2.61 17.90 -0.14
CA SER A 276 1.75 19.06 -0.32
C SER A 276 2.33 20.25 0.44
N PHE A 277 2.21 21.44 -0.12
CA PHE A 277 2.80 22.67 0.41
C PHE A 277 1.74 23.71 0.74
N ALA A 278 2.07 24.64 1.65
CA ALA A 278 1.15 25.66 2.14
C ALA A 278 0.70 26.67 1.06
N ASP A 279 1.40 26.71 -0.08
CA ASP A 279 1.09 27.50 -1.27
C ASP A 279 0.15 26.77 -2.25
N GLY A 280 -0.27 25.54 -1.95
CA GLY A 280 -1.17 24.75 -2.80
C GLY A 280 -0.46 23.86 -3.83
N ARG A 281 0.88 23.85 -3.88
CA ARG A 281 1.61 22.89 -4.70
C ARG A 281 1.50 21.48 -4.14
N ILE A 282 1.36 20.50 -5.03
CA ILE A 282 1.48 19.07 -4.72
C ILE A 282 2.56 18.50 -5.63
N VAL A 283 3.53 17.82 -5.05
CA VAL A 283 4.66 17.22 -5.76
C VAL A 283 4.60 15.71 -5.63
N ARG A 284 4.68 15.01 -6.77
CA ARG A 284 4.90 13.56 -6.86
C ARG A 284 6.36 13.28 -7.15
N THR A 285 6.92 12.29 -6.47
CA THR A 285 8.31 11.89 -6.64
C THR A 285 8.42 10.41 -6.99
N THR A 286 9.44 10.06 -7.76
CA THR A 286 9.84 8.67 -7.99
C THR A 286 11.35 8.55 -7.80
N LYS A 287 11.78 7.53 -7.06
CA LYS A 287 13.19 7.20 -6.89
C LYS A 287 13.70 6.29 -8.00
N THR A 288 15.02 6.25 -8.17
CA THR A 288 15.70 5.39 -9.15
C THR A 288 15.25 3.94 -8.98
N LYS A 289 14.69 3.36 -10.06
CA LYS A 289 13.99 2.06 -10.04
C LYS A 289 14.89 0.83 -9.88
N HIS A 290 16.16 0.89 -10.30
CA HIS A 290 17.03 -0.29 -10.27
C HIS A 290 17.99 -0.24 -9.06
N PRO A 291 18.13 -1.31 -8.24
CA PRO A 291 18.91 -1.27 -6.99
C PRO A 291 20.36 -0.83 -7.18
N ARG A 292 21.04 -1.36 -8.21
CA ARG A 292 22.39 -0.92 -8.60
C ARG A 292 22.47 0.58 -8.94
N GLY A 293 21.44 1.13 -9.58
CA GLY A 293 21.38 2.56 -9.90
C GLY A 293 21.17 3.41 -8.66
N TYR A 294 20.27 2.97 -7.78
CA TYR A 294 20.00 3.62 -6.50
C TYR A 294 21.23 3.63 -5.57
N LEU A 295 21.91 2.49 -5.41
CA LEU A 295 23.14 2.39 -4.62
C LEU A 295 24.31 3.23 -5.20
N ALA A 296 24.32 3.50 -6.51
CA ALA A 296 25.33 4.37 -7.12
C ALA A 296 25.15 5.86 -6.79
N ALA A 297 24.06 6.24 -6.14
CA ALA A 297 23.84 7.60 -5.65
C ALA A 297 24.43 7.86 -4.26
N LEU A 298 24.69 6.79 -3.49
CA LEU A 298 25.34 6.86 -2.18
C LEU A 298 26.67 7.60 -2.27
N ASN A 299 26.94 8.51 -1.33
CA ASN A 299 28.15 9.34 -1.27
C ASN A 299 28.41 10.16 -2.55
N ASN A 300 27.35 10.54 -3.29
CA ASN A 300 27.44 11.32 -4.53
C ASN A 300 28.33 10.70 -5.63
N LEU A 301 28.45 9.38 -5.66
CA LEU A 301 29.44 8.69 -6.49
C LEU A 301 29.19 8.83 -8.00
N ALA A 302 27.92 8.76 -8.46
CA ALA A 302 27.62 8.85 -9.90
C ALA A 302 26.17 9.20 -10.30
N LYS A 303 25.18 9.05 -9.40
CA LYS A 303 23.75 9.20 -9.73
C LYS A 303 22.98 9.96 -8.64
N ALA A 304 21.74 10.35 -8.94
CA ALA A 304 20.80 10.88 -7.95
C ALA A 304 19.85 9.77 -7.47
N TYR A 305 19.36 9.85 -6.22
CA TYR A 305 18.29 8.99 -5.75
C TYR A 305 16.96 9.29 -6.44
N LEU A 306 16.65 10.57 -6.62
CA LEU A 306 15.45 11.06 -7.29
C LEU A 306 15.56 10.85 -8.82
N ASP A 307 14.63 10.10 -9.37
CA ASP A 307 14.50 9.83 -10.82
C ASP A 307 13.59 10.88 -11.47
N SER A 308 12.44 11.14 -10.87
CA SER A 308 11.50 12.17 -11.34
C SER A 308 10.83 12.92 -10.19
N GLU A 309 10.50 14.17 -10.47
CA GLU A 309 9.70 15.05 -9.63
C GLU A 309 8.70 15.77 -10.54
N GLN A 310 7.43 15.69 -10.21
CA GLN A 310 6.34 16.29 -10.99
C GLN A 310 5.47 17.15 -10.09
N LEU A 311 5.24 18.40 -10.52
CA LEU A 311 4.19 19.23 -9.94
C LEU A 311 2.85 18.76 -10.51
N VAL A 312 1.91 18.40 -9.65
CA VAL A 312 0.55 18.01 -10.06
C VAL A 312 -0.19 19.27 -10.52
N ALA A 313 -0.66 19.28 -11.77
CA ALA A 313 -1.40 20.41 -12.31
C ALA A 313 -2.78 20.50 -11.66
N ASP A 314 -3.34 21.71 -11.59
CA ASP A 314 -4.64 21.93 -10.95
C ASP A 314 -5.77 21.09 -11.58
N GLN A 315 -5.70 20.82 -12.88
CA GLN A 315 -6.66 19.95 -13.59
C GLN A 315 -6.57 18.47 -13.20
N ASP A 316 -5.41 18.00 -12.73
CA ASP A 316 -5.18 16.59 -12.37
C ASP A 316 -5.52 16.31 -10.90
N LYS A 317 -5.51 17.35 -10.05
CA LYS A 317 -5.77 17.23 -8.61
C LYS A 317 -7.13 16.61 -8.28
N PRO A 318 -8.25 16.93 -8.96
CA PRO A 318 -9.53 16.28 -8.73
C PRO A 318 -9.46 14.76 -8.88
N PHE A 319 -8.91 14.29 -10.01
CA PHE A 319 -8.74 12.86 -10.25
C PHE A 319 -7.89 12.21 -9.17
N GLU A 320 -6.71 12.76 -8.87
CA GLU A 320 -5.83 12.17 -7.85
C GLU A 320 -6.51 12.15 -6.47
N PHE A 321 -7.24 13.21 -6.09
CA PHE A 321 -7.93 13.27 -4.80
C PHE A 321 -9.03 12.20 -4.71
N PHE A 322 -9.90 12.10 -5.72
CA PHE A 322 -11.03 11.17 -5.68
C PHE A 322 -10.60 9.73 -5.93
N MET A 323 -9.60 9.47 -6.77
CA MET A 323 -8.98 8.15 -6.94
C MET A 323 -8.51 7.58 -5.60
N ASN A 324 -8.04 8.44 -4.70
CA ASN A 324 -7.66 8.06 -3.35
C ASN A 324 -8.88 7.98 -2.41
N ARG A 325 -9.66 9.07 -2.28
CA ARG A 325 -10.72 9.17 -1.26
C ARG A 325 -11.88 8.22 -1.48
N PHE A 326 -12.27 7.98 -2.72
CA PHE A 326 -13.43 7.15 -3.05
C PHE A 326 -13.15 5.64 -2.99
N ARG A 327 -11.91 5.25 -2.70
CA ARG A 327 -11.58 3.85 -2.39
C ARG A 327 -11.83 3.49 -0.93
N LEU A 328 -12.16 4.46 -0.07
CA LEU A 328 -12.59 4.22 1.31
C LEU A 328 -14.09 4.03 1.40
N ILE A 329 -14.52 3.09 2.22
CA ILE A 329 -15.93 2.84 2.54
C ILE A 329 -16.32 3.70 3.75
N GLU A 330 -16.13 5.01 3.62
CA GLU A 330 -16.51 6.01 4.63
C GLU A 330 -17.00 7.29 3.94
N PRO A 331 -17.77 8.16 4.63
CA PRO A 331 -18.12 9.47 4.12
C PRO A 331 -16.87 10.30 3.81
N CYS A 332 -16.84 10.95 2.64
CA CYS A 332 -15.78 11.86 2.23
C CYS A 332 -16.18 13.30 2.61
N PRO A 333 -15.53 13.95 3.60
CA PRO A 333 -15.81 15.33 3.94
C PRO A 333 -15.50 16.28 2.78
N LYS A 334 -16.44 17.16 2.45
CA LYS A 334 -16.28 18.13 1.37
C LYS A 334 -15.10 19.08 1.60
N ALA A 335 -14.84 19.41 2.87
CA ALA A 335 -13.74 20.27 3.27
C ALA A 335 -12.35 19.67 2.95
N ASP A 336 -12.22 18.34 2.92
CA ASP A 336 -10.94 17.67 2.63
C ASP A 336 -10.44 18.04 1.22
N PHE A 337 -11.36 18.16 0.25
CA PHE A 337 -11.01 18.49 -1.13
C PHE A 337 -10.30 19.84 -1.20
N THR A 338 -10.93 20.91 -0.71
CA THR A 338 -10.33 22.25 -0.73
C THR A 338 -9.09 22.34 0.16
N ALA A 339 -9.11 21.71 1.33
CA ALA A 339 -7.98 21.75 2.26
C ALA A 339 -6.71 21.08 1.70
N THR A 340 -6.86 20.00 0.92
CA THR A 340 -5.72 19.22 0.43
C THR A 340 -5.31 19.56 -1.01
N THR A 341 -6.23 20.05 -1.85
CA THR A 341 -5.93 20.42 -3.26
C THR A 341 -5.70 21.92 -3.46
N GLY A 342 -6.25 22.75 -2.57
CA GLY A 342 -6.33 24.20 -2.73
C GLY A 342 -7.41 24.67 -3.71
N LEU A 343 -8.18 23.77 -4.31
CA LEU A 343 -9.19 24.09 -5.30
C LEU A 343 -10.56 24.34 -4.67
N ALA A 344 -11.32 25.21 -5.31
CA ALA A 344 -12.70 25.48 -4.95
C ALA A 344 -13.62 24.33 -5.43
N ILE A 345 -14.63 23.97 -4.65
CA ILE A 345 -15.56 22.85 -4.97
C ILE A 345 -16.27 23.10 -6.30
N GLU A 346 -16.47 24.35 -6.69
CA GLU A 346 -17.09 24.77 -7.94
C GLU A 346 -16.38 24.18 -9.17
N VAL A 347 -15.07 23.91 -9.08
CA VAL A 347 -14.28 23.28 -10.17
C VAL A 347 -14.79 21.87 -10.48
N ILE A 348 -15.24 21.13 -9.46
CA ILE A 348 -15.67 19.73 -9.58
C ILE A 348 -17.19 19.57 -9.54
N ARG A 349 -17.93 20.66 -9.36
CA ARG A 349 -19.40 20.62 -9.22
C ARG A 349 -20.10 19.99 -10.43
N PRO A 350 -19.72 20.27 -11.69
CA PRO A 350 -20.35 19.62 -12.85
C PRO A 350 -20.22 18.09 -12.81
N THR A 351 -19.02 17.58 -12.52
CA THR A 351 -18.76 16.13 -12.40
C THR A 351 -19.54 15.52 -11.23
N LEU A 352 -19.60 16.22 -10.09
CA LEU A 352 -20.39 15.76 -8.94
C LEU A 352 -21.89 15.73 -9.24
N ASP A 353 -22.44 16.74 -9.94
CA ASP A 353 -23.86 16.76 -10.34
C ASP A 353 -24.21 15.59 -11.25
N TRP A 354 -23.33 15.28 -12.21
CA TRP A 354 -23.44 14.08 -13.02
C TRP A 354 -23.44 12.81 -12.15
N ALA A 355 -22.46 12.64 -11.27
CA ALA A 355 -22.33 11.46 -10.42
C ALA A 355 -23.53 11.27 -9.47
N LEU A 356 -24.13 12.36 -8.97
CA LEU A 356 -25.37 12.33 -8.20
C LEU A 356 -26.57 11.93 -9.05
N SER A 357 -26.66 12.45 -10.28
CA SER A 357 -27.75 12.11 -11.21
C SER A 357 -27.72 10.63 -11.63
N GLU A 358 -26.51 10.07 -11.78
CA GLU A 358 -26.30 8.64 -12.02
C GLU A 358 -26.50 7.79 -10.76
N GLY A 359 -26.65 8.41 -9.59
CA GLY A 359 -26.80 7.73 -8.32
C GLY A 359 -25.53 7.02 -7.84
N TYR A 360 -24.35 7.39 -8.35
CA TYR A 360 -23.07 6.88 -7.88
C TYR A 360 -22.68 7.48 -6.53
N LEU A 361 -23.06 8.73 -6.31
CA LEU A 361 -22.87 9.44 -5.05
C LEU A 361 -24.21 9.80 -4.42
N SER A 362 -24.17 10.02 -3.12
CA SER A 362 -25.13 10.80 -2.36
C SER A 362 -24.37 11.92 -1.64
N GLU A 363 -25.03 13.05 -1.36
CA GLU A 363 -24.39 14.13 -0.62
C GLU A 363 -25.32 14.72 0.44
N ASP A 364 -24.72 15.14 1.56
CA ASP A 364 -25.34 16.02 2.55
C ASP A 364 -24.58 17.37 2.57
N ASP A 365 -24.83 18.23 3.55
CA ASP A 365 -24.18 19.54 3.66
C ASP A 365 -22.65 19.44 3.82
N GLN A 366 -22.14 18.35 4.38
CA GLN A 366 -20.76 18.20 4.84
C GLN A 366 -19.98 17.09 4.12
N HIS A 367 -20.65 16.10 3.54
CA HIS A 367 -20.02 14.89 3.00
C HIS A 367 -20.57 14.48 1.63
N TRP A 368 -19.72 13.80 0.87
CA TRP A 368 -20.10 12.90 -0.21
C TRP A 368 -20.01 11.46 0.29
N GLN A 369 -20.93 10.61 -0.13
CA GLN A 369 -20.94 9.18 0.19
C GLN A 369 -21.19 8.37 -1.07
N ILE A 370 -20.30 7.44 -1.37
CA ILE A 370 -20.47 6.48 -2.46
C ILE A 370 -21.61 5.53 -2.12
N THR A 371 -22.51 5.35 -3.07
CA THR A 371 -23.64 4.40 -2.96
C THR A 371 -23.20 2.99 -3.32
N GLU A 372 -24.02 1.98 -3.06
CA GLU A 372 -23.72 0.61 -3.54
C GLU A 372 -23.57 0.55 -5.08
N LYS A 373 -24.36 1.35 -5.83
CA LYS A 373 -24.18 1.48 -7.28
C LYS A 373 -22.82 2.09 -7.60
N GLY A 374 -22.44 3.19 -6.94
CA GLY A 374 -21.15 3.84 -7.17
C GLY A 374 -19.95 2.96 -6.89
N LYS A 375 -20.04 2.02 -5.93
CA LYS A 375 -18.97 1.04 -5.68
C LYS A 375 -18.78 0.08 -6.85
N LEU A 376 -19.87 -0.40 -7.45
CA LEU A 376 -19.84 -1.31 -8.60
C LEU A 376 -19.29 -0.62 -9.86
N PHE A 377 -19.56 0.68 -10.02
CA PHE A 377 -19.11 1.51 -11.14
C PHE A 377 -18.02 2.52 -10.72
N LEU A 378 -17.15 2.12 -9.79
CA LEU A 378 -16.15 3.02 -9.21
C LEU A 378 -15.17 3.55 -10.27
N ASN A 379 -14.78 2.73 -11.23
CA ASN A 379 -13.87 3.16 -12.29
C ASN A 379 -14.51 4.24 -13.16
N ASP A 380 -15.76 4.06 -13.61
CA ASP A 380 -16.49 5.07 -14.39
C ASP A 380 -16.67 6.38 -13.60
N LEU A 381 -16.96 6.28 -12.31
CA LEU A 381 -17.05 7.45 -11.41
C LEU A 381 -15.72 8.21 -11.35
N LEU A 382 -14.60 7.50 -11.26
CA LEU A 382 -13.28 8.10 -11.12
C LEU A 382 -12.76 8.69 -12.43
N GLU A 383 -12.98 8.01 -13.55
CA GLU A 383 -12.61 8.48 -14.89
C GLU A 383 -13.25 9.83 -15.22
N ALA A 384 -14.47 10.09 -14.73
CA ALA A 384 -15.14 11.38 -14.92
C ALA A 384 -14.44 12.59 -14.26
N PHE A 385 -13.48 12.36 -13.36
CA PHE A 385 -12.64 13.40 -12.77
C PHE A 385 -11.30 13.59 -13.48
N MET A 386 -10.95 12.74 -14.45
CA MET A 386 -9.76 12.91 -15.27
C MET A 386 -9.91 14.15 -16.16
N ALA A 387 -8.82 14.87 -16.36
CA ALA A 387 -8.79 15.93 -17.35
C ALA A 387 -8.94 15.31 -18.75
N ASP A 388 -9.73 15.95 -19.62
CA ASP A 388 -9.76 15.60 -21.04
C ASP A 388 -8.39 15.91 -21.66
N ASP A 389 -7.71 14.89 -22.20
CA ASP A 389 -6.45 15.07 -22.93
C ASP A 389 -6.74 15.78 -24.27
N GLU A 390 -6.85 17.11 -24.28
CA GLU A 390 -6.93 17.90 -25.52
C GLU A 390 -5.61 17.91 -26.34
N GLU A 391 -4.55 17.19 -25.92
CA GLU A 391 -3.24 17.18 -26.61
C GLU A 391 -2.85 15.82 -27.24
N SER A 392 -3.80 14.96 -27.63
CA SER A 392 -3.49 13.73 -28.38
C SER A 392 -3.84 13.74 -29.88
N PHE A 393 -4.21 14.90 -30.44
CA PHE A 393 -4.45 15.06 -31.88
C PHE A 393 -3.82 16.32 -32.48
N ILE A 394 -2.50 16.30 -32.73
CA ILE A 394 -1.87 16.99 -33.88
C ILE A 394 -0.80 16.09 -34.50
#